data_AF-A0A935GL88-F1
#
_entry.id   AF-A0A935GL88-F1
#
_cell.length_a   1.000
_cell.length_b   1.000
_cell.length_c   1.000
_cell.angle_alpha   90.00
_cell.angle_beta   90.00
_cell.angle_gamma   90.00
#
_symmetry.space_group_name_H-M   'P 1'
#
loop_
_entity.id
_entity.type
_entity.pdbx_description
1 polymer ?
#
loop_
_entity_poly.entity_id
_entity_poly.type
_entity_poly.pdbx_seq_one_letter_code
_entity_poly.pdbx_strand_id
1 'polypeptide(L)'
;MVGAIALLAVAEAVLASAGSQLLCDGHGLLLFFMAFNLLEASLPSLVSKLCPPGTKGTALGIYSTSQFLGAFAGGALGGLVAHRFGGGSVFWFAGGAALVWFAVASTACALRAGWAA
;
A
#
# COMPACT_ATOMS: atom_id res chain seq x y z
N MET A 1 11.31 1.12 0.26
CA MET A 1 10.22 0.36 -0.40
C MET A 1 9.68 -0.71 0.52
N VAL A 2 10.35 -1.85 0.68
CA VAL A 2 9.88 -2.96 1.56
C VAL A 2 9.59 -2.50 3.00
N GLY A 3 10.47 -1.69 3.61
CA GLY A 3 10.24 -1.13 4.95
C GLY A 3 9.03 -0.18 5.04
N ALA A 4 8.69 0.54 3.97
CA ALA A 4 7.51 1.40 3.95
C ALA A 4 6.22 0.58 3.82
N ILE A 5 6.25 -0.53 3.09
CA ILE A 5 5.13 -1.48 3.01
C ILE A 5 4.93 -2.19 4.37
N ALA A 6 6.03 -2.56 5.04
CA ALA A 6 5.96 -3.10 6.41
C ALA A 6 5.33 -2.09 7.39
N LEU A 7 5.76 -0.82 7.31
CA LEU A 7 5.19 0.24 8.14
C LEU A 7 3.70 0.45 7.86
N LEU A 8 3.28 0.36 6.59
CA LEU A 8 1.88 0.41 6.20
C LEU A 8 1.07 -0.75 6.81
N ALA A 9 1.58 -1.98 6.75
CA ALA A 9 0.93 -3.13 7.36
C ALA A 9 0.80 -3.01 8.89
N VAL A 10 1.83 -2.45 9.56
CA VAL A 10 1.77 -2.15 11.00
C VAL A 10 0.73 -1.06 11.29
N ALA A 11 0.67 0.00 10.48
CA ALA A 11 -0.31 1.06 10.64
C ALA A 11 -1.75 0.54 10.55
N GLU A 12 -2.03 -0.32 9.56
CA GLU A 12 -3.33 -0.98 9.39
C GLU A 12 -3.65 -1.90 10.58
N ALA A 13 -2.70 -2.66 11.10
CA ALA A 13 -2.91 -3.50 12.27
C ALA A 13 -3.23 -2.67 13.53
N VAL A 14 -2.56 -1.53 13.72
CA VAL A 14 -2.83 -0.59 14.81
C VAL A 14 -4.25 -0.04 14.67
N LEU A 15 -4.64 0.47 13.50
CA LEU A 15 -5.99 0.97 13.22
C LEU A 15 -7.07 -0.11 13.38
N ALA A 16 -6.78 -1.35 12.98
CA ALA A 16 -7.71 -2.46 13.10
C ALA A 16 -7.93 -2.92 14.56
N SER A 17 -6.96 -2.65 15.44
CA SER A 17 -7.00 -2.99 16.86
C SER A 17 -7.50 -1.86 17.77
N ALA A 18 -7.64 -0.64 17.26
CA ALA A 18 -7.76 0.58 18.06
C ALA A 18 -9.10 0.78 18.78
N GLY A 19 -10.11 -0.06 18.54
CA GLY A 19 -11.38 -0.01 19.28
C GLY A 19 -12.03 1.38 19.23
N SER A 20 -12.32 1.99 20.39
CA SER A 20 -12.91 3.33 20.52
C SER A 20 -11.95 4.36 21.16
N GLN A 21 -10.65 4.10 21.18
CA GLN A 21 -9.66 5.00 21.80
C GLN A 21 -9.06 5.96 20.76
N LEU A 22 -9.49 7.23 20.80
CA LEU A 22 -9.06 8.29 19.87
C LEU A 22 -7.52 8.42 19.74
N LEU A 23 -6.77 8.15 20.81
CA LEU A 23 -5.31 8.25 20.79
C LEU A 23 -4.67 7.15 19.94
N CYS A 24 -5.18 5.91 20.01
CA CYS A 24 -4.69 4.80 19.20
C CYS A 24 -4.99 5.03 17.71
N ASP A 25 -6.20 5.53 17.40
CA ASP A 25 -6.56 5.92 16.04
C ASP A 25 -5.64 7.02 15.50
N GLY A 26 -5.33 8.03 16.31
CA GLY A 26 -4.43 9.12 15.93
C GLY A 26 -3.02 8.65 15.57
N HIS A 27 -2.44 7.74 16.38
CA HIS A 27 -1.13 7.16 16.09
C HIS A 27 -1.16 6.27 14.85
N GLY A 28 -2.19 5.43 14.69
CA GLY A 28 -2.37 4.59 13.50
C GLY A 28 -2.48 5.42 12.23
N LEU A 29 -3.26 6.50 12.26
CA LEU A 29 -3.43 7.41 11.12
C LEU A 29 -2.11 8.11 10.75
N LEU A 30 -1.33 8.55 11.75
CA LEU A 30 -0.03 9.16 11.53
C LEU A 30 0.93 8.19 10.82
N LEU A 31 1.01 6.94 11.30
CA LEU A 31 1.83 5.90 10.68
C LEU A 31 1.36 5.58 9.26
N PHE A 32 0.04 5.51 9.04
CA PHE A 32 -0.54 5.29 7.73
C PHE A 32 -0.16 6.40 6.76
N PHE A 33 -0.38 7.68 7.13
CA PHE A 33 -0.03 8.82 6.28
C PHE A 33 1.47 8.86 5.97
N MET A 34 2.33 8.60 6.96
CA MET A 34 3.77 8.56 6.76
C MET A 34 4.18 7.48 5.75
N ALA A 35 3.68 6.25 5.92
CA ALA A 35 3.98 5.13 5.04
C ALA A 35 3.41 5.36 3.62
N PHE A 36 2.15 5.78 3.54
CA PHE A 36 1.45 6.02 2.28
C PHE A 36 2.08 7.13 1.46
N ASN A 37 2.37 8.30 2.05
CA ASN A 37 3.02 9.41 1.32
C ASN A 37 4.41 9.02 0.81
N LEU A 38 5.17 8.26 1.60
CA LEU A 38 6.47 7.76 1.17
C LEU A 38 6.34 6.80 -0.02
N LEU A 39 5.37 5.89 0.00
CA LEU A 39 5.09 4.96 -1.09
C LEU A 39 4.59 5.69 -2.34
N GLU A 40 3.64 6.60 -2.18
CA GLU A 40 3.03 7.37 -3.26
C GLU A 40 4.06 8.25 -3.99
N ALA A 41 5.00 8.86 -3.27
CA ALA A 41 6.09 9.62 -3.91
C ALA A 41 7.09 8.71 -4.62
N SER A 42 7.31 7.50 -4.11
CA SER A 42 8.38 6.61 -4.58
C SER A 42 7.94 5.70 -5.73
N LEU A 43 6.66 5.32 -5.82
CA LEU A 43 6.13 4.42 -6.85
C LEU A 43 6.22 5.00 -8.28
N PRO A 44 5.75 6.24 -8.56
CA PRO A 44 5.89 6.85 -9.88
C PRO A 44 7.36 7.02 -10.27
N SER A 45 8.21 7.33 -9.29
CA SER A 45 9.66 7.45 -9.48
C SER A 45 10.26 6.11 -9.93
N LEU A 46 9.92 5.00 -9.27
CA LEU A 46 10.37 3.67 -9.68
C LEU A 46 9.86 3.26 -11.04
N VAL A 47 8.56 3.45 -11.32
CA VAL A 47 7.99 3.16 -12.63
C VAL A 47 8.79 3.91 -13.69
N SER A 48 9.01 5.21 -13.51
CA SER A 48 9.75 6.01 -14.49
C SER A 48 11.21 5.58 -14.71
N LYS A 49 11.87 5.01 -13.69
CA LYS A 49 13.26 4.53 -13.76
C LYS A 49 13.40 3.16 -14.44
N LEU A 50 12.36 2.34 -14.36
CA LEU A 50 12.35 1.00 -14.94
C LEU A 50 11.92 0.99 -16.42
N CYS A 51 11.41 2.12 -16.91
CA CYS A 51 10.96 2.26 -18.29
C CYS A 51 12.13 2.40 -19.27
N PRO A 52 12.03 1.79 -20.47
CA PRO A 52 12.91 2.13 -21.59
C PRO A 52 12.87 3.63 -21.93
N PRO A 53 13.96 4.19 -22.48
CA PRO A 53 13.95 5.57 -22.96
C PRO A 53 12.87 5.75 -24.04
N GLY A 54 12.06 6.81 -23.90
CA GLY A 54 10.98 7.15 -24.84
C GLY A 54 9.57 6.67 -24.45
N THR A 55 9.41 5.70 -23.53
CA THR A 55 8.08 5.21 -23.12
C THR A 55 7.63 5.69 -21.73
N LYS A 56 8.37 6.62 -21.13
CA LYS A 56 8.11 7.15 -19.78
C LYS A 56 6.68 7.71 -19.62
N GLY A 57 6.18 8.44 -20.62
CA GLY A 57 4.82 9.00 -20.60
C GLY A 57 3.74 7.92 -20.56
N THR A 58 3.85 6.90 -21.43
CA THR A 58 2.91 5.77 -21.48
C THR A 58 2.91 4.97 -20.18
N ALA A 59 4.08 4.70 -19.61
CA ALA A 59 4.18 3.96 -18.36
C ALA A 59 3.59 4.71 -17.16
N LEU A 60 3.82 6.03 -17.09
CA LEU A 60 3.16 6.87 -16.07
C LEU A 60 1.64 6.95 -16.30
N GLY A 61 1.18 6.91 -17.56
CA GLY A 61 -0.23 6.79 -17.90
C GLY A 61 -0.84 5.48 -17.39
N ILE A 62 -0.21 4.33 -17.66
CA ILE A 62 -0.64 3.01 -17.16
C ILE A 62 -0.63 2.96 -15.63
N TYR A 63 0.38 3.58 -14.99
CA TYR A 63 0.42 3.70 -13.54
C TYR A 63 -0.79 4.47 -13.00
N SER A 64 -1.12 5.64 -13.58
CA SER A 64 -2.25 6.46 -13.15
C SER A 64 -3.60 5.75 -13.38
N THR A 65 -3.81 5.07 -14.50
CA THR A 65 -5.04 4.30 -14.73
C THR A 65 -5.19 3.14 -13.75
N SER A 66 -4.08 2.44 -13.44
CA SER A 66 -4.05 1.39 -12.43
C SER A 66 -4.33 1.94 -11.03
N GLN A 67 -3.84 3.14 -10.69
CA GLN A 67 -4.10 3.81 -9.42
C GLN A 67 -5.59 4.16 -9.26
N PHE A 68 -6.21 4.72 -10.31
CA PHE A 68 -7.65 5.01 -10.28
C PHE A 68 -8.49 3.73 -10.21
N LEU A 69 -8.12 2.69 -10.96
CA LEU A 69 -8.79 1.40 -10.90
C LEU A 69 -8.68 0.79 -9.49
N GLY A 70 -7.48 0.85 -8.89
CA GLY A 70 -7.23 0.40 -7.53
C GLY A 70 -8.03 1.19 -6.49
N ALA A 71 -8.10 2.51 -6.61
CA ALA A 71 -8.90 3.36 -5.73
C ALA A 71 -10.40 3.05 -5.83
N PHE A 72 -10.91 2.83 -7.04
CA PHE A 72 -12.30 2.45 -7.27
C PHE A 72 -12.61 1.06 -6.71
N ALA A 73 -11.82 0.05 -7.07
CA ALA A 73 -12.02 -1.33 -6.62
C ALA A 73 -11.84 -1.44 -5.09
N GLY A 74 -10.83 -0.78 -4.54
CA GLY A 74 -10.59 -0.69 -3.10
C GLY A 74 -11.73 0.00 -2.36
N GLY A 75 -12.27 1.09 -2.90
CA GLY A 75 -13.44 1.77 -2.35
C GLY A 75 -14.71 0.90 -2.38
N ALA A 76 -14.98 0.22 -3.49
CA ALA A 76 -16.14 -0.67 -3.62
C ALA A 76 -16.04 -1.90 -2.69
N LEU A 77 -14.89 -2.57 -2.66
CA LEU A 77 -14.66 -3.74 -1.79
C LEU A 77 -14.62 -3.32 -0.33
N GLY A 78 -13.95 -2.22 0.01
CA GLY A 78 -13.90 -1.67 1.35
C GLY A 78 -15.30 -1.28 1.86
N GLY A 79 -16.12 -0.65 1.01
CA GLY A 79 -17.51 -0.35 1.35
C GLY A 79 -18.36 -1.59 1.59
N LEU A 80 -18.20 -2.63 0.75
CA LEU A 80 -18.89 -3.91 0.94
C LEU A 80 -18.47 -4.61 2.24
N VAL A 81 -17.16 -4.62 2.54
CA VAL A 81 -16.60 -5.18 3.77
C VAL A 81 -17.11 -4.41 4.99
N ALA A 82 -17.08 -3.08 4.95
CA ALA A 82 -17.63 -2.22 6.01
C ALA A 82 -19.12 -2.49 6.27
N HIS A 83 -19.90 -2.66 5.20
CA HIS A 83 -21.34 -2.92 5.30
C HIS A 83 -21.65 -4.31 5.89
N ARG A 84 -20.86 -5.34 5.57
CA ARG A 84 -21.10 -6.72 6.01
C ARG A 84 -20.49 -7.05 7.38
N PHE A 85 -19.32 -6.49 7.68
CA PHE A 85 -18.49 -6.87 8.83
C PHE A 85 -18.14 -5.69 9.75
N GLY A 86 -18.63 -4.48 9.47
CA GLY A 86 -18.41 -3.27 10.27
C GLY A 86 -17.15 -2.49 9.86
N GLY A 87 -17.05 -1.23 10.29
CA GLY A 87 -15.97 -0.32 9.85
C GLY A 87 -14.54 -0.81 10.14
N GLY A 88 -14.30 -1.41 11.31
CA GLY A 88 -12.97 -1.91 11.69
C GLY A 88 -12.45 -3.05 10.81
N SER A 89 -13.34 -3.81 10.16
CA SER A 89 -12.97 -4.92 9.28
C SER A 89 -12.26 -4.46 7.99
N VAL A 90 -12.43 -3.19 7.60
CA VAL A 90 -11.78 -2.62 6.42
C VAL A 90 -10.27 -2.54 6.62
N PHE A 91 -9.80 -2.18 7.82
CA PHE A 91 -8.38 -2.12 8.15
C PHE A 91 -7.74 -3.51 8.19
N TRP A 92 -8.47 -4.53 8.68
CA TRP A 92 -8.01 -5.92 8.58
C TRP A 92 -7.87 -6.38 7.13
N PHE A 93 -8.82 -6.03 6.28
CA PHE A 93 -8.77 -6.34 4.85
C PHE A 93 -7.61 -5.62 4.15
N ALA A 94 -7.44 -4.31 4.40
CA ALA A 94 -6.35 -3.51 3.85
C ALA A 94 -4.98 -3.97 4.35
N GLY A 95 -4.84 -4.28 5.65
CA GLY A 95 -3.64 -4.86 6.24
C GLY A 95 -3.28 -6.21 5.62
N GLY A 96 -4.28 -7.08 5.36
CA GLY A 96 -4.08 -8.33 4.63
C GLY A 96 -3.54 -8.10 3.21
N ALA A 97 -4.10 -7.15 2.47
CA ALA A 97 -3.59 -6.78 1.14
C ALA A 97 -2.16 -6.21 1.20
N ALA A 98 -1.84 -5.40 2.22
CA ALA A 98 -0.50 -4.88 2.45
C ALA A 98 0.51 -5.99 2.76
N LEU A 99 0.12 -7.03 3.51
CA LEU A 99 0.97 -8.21 3.77
C LEU A 99 1.24 -9.04 2.52
N VAL A 100 0.23 -9.24 1.67
CA VAL A 100 0.42 -9.89 0.36
C VAL A 100 1.41 -9.08 -0.48
N TRP A 101 1.24 -7.75 -0.52
CA TRP A 101 2.17 -6.88 -1.24
C TRP A 101 3.58 -6.93 -0.65
N PHE A 102 3.72 -6.96 0.68
CA PHE A 102 4.99 -7.11 1.36
C PHE A 102 5.72 -8.40 0.96
N ALA A 103 5.00 -9.52 0.91
CA ALA A 103 5.55 -10.82 0.50
C ALA A 103 6.03 -10.80 -0.98
N VAL A 104 5.29 -10.15 -1.87
CA VAL A 104 5.70 -9.97 -3.27
C VAL A 104 6.91 -9.04 -3.37
N ALA A 105 6.93 -7.94 -2.61
CA ALA A 105 8.03 -6.99 -2.64
C ALA A 105 9.33 -7.55 -2.03
N SER A 106 9.23 -8.40 -1.02
CA SER A 106 10.39 -9.03 -0.38
C SER A 106 11.05 -10.07 -1.29
N THR A 107 10.27 -10.86 -2.04
CA THR A 107 10.80 -11.81 -3.03
C THR A 107 11.50 -11.10 -4.20
N ALA A 108 10.94 -9.99 -4.69
CA ALA A 108 11.59 -9.17 -5.72
C ALA A 108 12.92 -8.55 -5.25
N CYS A 109 12.99 -8.12 -3.98
CA CYS A 109 14.22 -7.63 -3.36
C CYS A 109 15.27 -8.74 -3.23
N ALA A 110 14.86 -9.92 -2.76
CA ALA A 110 15.74 -11.08 -2.59
C ALA A 110 16.37 -11.53 -3.92
N LEU A 111 15.59 -11.55 -5.00
CA LEU A 111 16.09 -11.88 -6.35
C LEU A 111 17.20 -10.92 -6.79
N ARG A 112 17.04 -9.62 -6.51
CA ARG A 112 18.03 -8.60 -6.88
C ARG A 112 19.30 -8.67 -6.04
N ALA A 113 19.19 -9.07 -4.77
CA ALA A 113 20.35 -9.26 -3.89
C ALA A 113 21.21 -10.47 -4.32
N GLY A 114 20.57 -11.56 -4.79
CA GLY A 114 21.27 -12.75 -5.26
C GLY A 114 22.02 -12.60 -6.60
N TRP A 115 21.72 -11.55 -7.39
CA TRP A 115 22.45 -11.22 -8.62
C TRP A 115 23.67 -10.29 -8.38
N ALA A 116 23.82 -9.77 -7.16
CA ALA A 116 24.90 -8.88 -6.77
C ALA A 116 26.02 -9.59 -5.97
N ALA A 117 25.94 -10.92 -5.82
CA ALA A 117 26.92 -11.80 -5.21
C ALA A 117 27.52 -12.73 -6.27
#